data_AF-A0AAE7CMI2-F1
#
_entry.id   AF-A0AAE7CMI2-F1
#
_cell.length_a   1.000
_cell.length_b   1.000
_cell.length_c   1.000
_cell.angle_alpha   90.00
_cell.angle_beta   90.00
_cell.angle_gamma   90.00
#
_symmetry.space_group_name_H-M   'P 1'
#
loop_
_entity.id
_entity.type
_entity.pdbx_description
1 polymer ?
#
loop_
_entity_poly.entity_id
_entity_poly.type
_entity_poly.pdbx_seq_one_letter_code
_entity_poly.pdbx_strand_id
1 'polypeptide(L)' 'MSRPSIAEVSALIADLAALRQNRTPGEFAALMARKADLLARIATHTPGDAEAAEVARLARERAD' A
#
# COMPACT_ATOMS: atom_id res chain seq x y z
N MET A 1 4.62 2.87 15.43
CA MET A 1 4.21 3.39 14.12
C MET A 1 2.84 4.03 14.24
N SER A 2 2.58 5.15 13.57
CA SER A 2 1.29 5.87 13.66
C SER A 2 0.24 5.28 12.72
N ARG A 3 -1.02 5.31 13.13
CA ARG A 3 -2.16 4.94 12.28
C ARG A 3 -2.14 5.83 11.02
N PRO A 4 -2.27 5.26 9.81
CA PRO A 4 -2.31 6.07 8.60
C PRO A 4 -3.55 6.94 8.57
N SER A 5 -3.33 8.17 8.12
CA SER A 5 -4.37 9.17 7.92
C SER A 5 -5.17 8.89 6.66
N ILE A 6 -6.40 9.40 6.61
CA ILE A 6 -7.24 9.34 5.41
C ILE A 6 -6.55 10.01 4.22
N ALA A 7 -5.77 11.07 4.45
CA ALA A 7 -4.99 11.74 3.39
C ALA A 7 -3.95 10.80 2.76
N GLU A 8 -3.20 10.03 3.56
CA GLU A 8 -2.25 9.04 3.07
C GLU A 8 -2.94 7.92 2.27
N VAL A 9 -4.10 7.45 2.73
CA VAL A 9 -4.90 6.44 2.03
C VAL A 9 -5.40 6.98 0.68
N SER A 10 -5.96 8.20 0.66
CA SER A 10 -6.46 8.84 -0.56
C SER A 10 -5.35 9.11 -1.57
N ALA A 11 -4.16 9.54 -1.10
CA ALA A 11 -2.99 9.73 -1.96
C ALA A 11 -2.56 8.41 -2.62
N LEU A 12 -2.55 7.31 -1.87
CA LEU A 12 -2.23 5.99 -2.42
C LEU A 12 -3.24 5.55 -3.49
N ILE A 13 -4.54 5.81 -3.27
CA ILE A 13 -5.60 5.49 -4.25
C ILE A 13 -5.39 6.31 -5.54
N ALA A 14 -5.06 7.59 -5.42
CA ALA A 14 -4.77 8.45 -6.57
C ALA A 14 -3.53 7.95 -7.35
N ASP A 15 -2.46 7.58 -6.65
CA ASP A 15 -1.27 6.99 -7.25
C ASP A 15 -1.58 5.67 -7.98
N LEU A 16 -2.43 4.82 -7.42
CA LEU A 16 -2.86 3.55 -8.06
C LEU A 16 -3.72 3.80 -9.31
N ALA A 17 -4.59 4.81 -9.28
CA ALA A 17 -5.35 5.20 -10.45
C ALA A 17 -4.44 5.74 -11.56
N ALA A 18 -3.44 6.55 -11.20
CA ALA A 18 -2.44 7.09 -12.12
C ALA A 18 -1.51 6.00 -12.69
N LEU A 19 -1.18 4.97 -11.91
CA LEU A 19 -0.37 3.83 -12.35
C LEU A 19 -0.97 3.13 -13.57
N ARG A 20 -2.31 3.03 -13.68
CA ARG A 20 -2.99 2.43 -14.84
C ARG A 20 -2.73 3.18 -16.15
N GLN A 21 -2.19 4.41 -16.09
CA GLN A 21 -2.12 5.30 -17.25
C GLN A 21 -0.76 5.37 -17.95
N ASN A 22 0.36 5.00 -17.30
CA ASN A 22 1.71 4.78 -17.89
C ASN A 22 2.80 5.02 -16.82
N ARG A 23 3.33 3.97 -16.20
CA ARG A 23 4.52 4.07 -15.34
C ARG A 23 5.51 2.95 -15.61
N THR A 24 6.78 3.24 -15.33
CA THR A 24 7.89 2.29 -15.46
C THR A 24 7.83 1.21 -14.38
N PRO A 25 8.45 0.03 -14.59
CA PRO A 25 8.50 -1.04 -13.59
C PRO A 25 9.05 -0.58 -12.22
N GLY A 26 10.01 0.35 -12.19
CA GLY A 26 10.56 0.88 -10.94
C GLY A 26 9.56 1.73 -10.15
N GLU A 27 8.71 2.50 -10.84
CA GLU A 27 7.65 3.26 -10.18
C GLU A 27 6.50 2.38 -9.70
N PHE A 28 6.23 1.28 -10.40
CA PHE A 28 5.31 0.25 -9.94
C PHE A 28 5.80 -0.39 -8.65
N ALA A 29 7.05 -0.84 -8.61
CA ALA A 29 7.67 -1.44 -7.44
C ALA A 29 7.65 -0.48 -6.24
N ALA A 30 8.02 0.79 -6.44
CA ALA A 30 7.95 1.82 -5.41
C ALA A 30 6.52 2.05 -4.89
N LEU A 31 5.51 2.00 -5.77
CA LEU A 31 4.12 2.15 -5.36
C LEU A 31 3.61 0.94 -4.56
N MET A 32 4.00 -0.28 -4.96
CA MET A 32 3.66 -1.51 -4.24
C MET A 32 4.33 -1.55 -2.86
N ALA A 33 5.57 -1.07 -2.74
CA ALA A 33 6.25 -0.92 -1.44
C ALA A 33 5.49 0.06 -0.53
N ARG A 34 5.10 1.24 -1.04
CA ARG A 34 4.28 2.20 -0.28
C ARG A 34 2.93 1.62 0.15
N LYS A 35 2.30 0.84 -0.73
CA LYS A 35 1.05 0.13 -0.41
C LYS A 35 1.25 -0.89 0.72
N ALA A 36 2.32 -1.67 0.68
CA ALA A 36 2.66 -2.65 1.70
C ALA A 36 2.84 -1.99 3.07
N ASP A 37 3.62 -0.91 3.13
CA ASP A 37 3.90 -0.20 4.38
C ASP A 37 2.63 0.42 4.98
N LEU A 38 1.76 0.99 4.14
CA LEU A 38 0.50 1.58 4.58
C LEU A 38 -0.47 0.52 5.13
N LEU A 39 -0.61 -0.62 4.44
CA LEU A 39 -1.48 -1.71 4.87
C LEU A 39 -0.95 -2.41 6.13
N ALA A 40 0.37 -2.58 6.27
CA ALA A 40 0.98 -3.12 7.48
C ALA A 40 0.70 -2.23 8.70
N ARG A 41 0.75 -0.90 8.51
CA ARG A 41 0.35 0.06 9.55
C ARG A 41 -1.14 -0.06 9.87
N ILE A 42 -2.03 -0.22 8.88
CA ILE A 42 -3.47 -0.45 9.14
C ILE A 42 -3.66 -1.72 9.96
N ALA A 43 -3.07 -2.84 9.56
CA ALA A 43 -3.17 -4.11 10.27
C ALA A 43 -2.67 -4.02 11.72
N THR A 44 -1.60 -3.26 11.96
CA THR A 44 -1.08 -3.01 13.32
C THR A 44 -2.10 -2.28 14.20
N HIS A 45 -2.92 -1.40 13.63
CA HIS A 45 -3.90 -0.57 14.35
C HIS A 45 -5.33 -1.11 14.32
N THR A 46 -5.59 -2.18 13.57
CA THR A 46 -6.89 -2.84 13.45
C THR A 46 -6.74 -4.33 13.83
N PRO A 47 -6.63 -4.65 15.13
CA PRO A 47 -6.52 -6.04 15.57
C PRO A 47 -7.75 -6.84 15.11
N GLY A 48 -7.51 -7.90 14.34
CA GLY A 48 -8.55 -8.75 13.72
C GLY A 48 -8.69 -8.58 12.21
N ASP A 49 -8.08 -7.55 11.62
CA ASP A 49 -8.04 -7.35 10.16
C ASP A 49 -6.88 -8.16 9.54
N ALA A 50 -7.12 -9.46 9.38
CA ALA A 50 -6.18 -10.37 8.71
C ALA A 50 -6.02 -10.05 7.22
N GLU A 51 -7.03 -9.42 6.62
CA GLU A 51 -7.02 -9.04 5.21
C GLU A 51 -5.99 -7.94 4.96
N ALA A 52 -5.94 -6.89 5.79
CA ALA A 52 -4.94 -5.84 5.66
C ALA A 52 -3.51 -6.38 5.77
N ALA A 53 -3.26 -7.34 6.67
CA ALA A 53 -1.95 -7.96 6.81
C ALA A 53 -1.56 -8.78 5.56
N GLU A 54 -2.50 -9.56 5.02
CA GLU A 54 -2.23 -10.38 3.84
C GLU A 54 -2.04 -9.52 2.59
N VAL A 55 -2.86 -8.48 2.40
CA VAL A 55 -2.71 -7.57 1.26
C VAL A 55 -1.39 -6.78 1.37
N ALA A 56 -0.92 -6.48 2.58
CA ALA A 56 0.41 -5.88 2.78
C ALA A 56 1.53 -6.82 2.31
N ARG A 57 1.46 -8.11 2.68
CA ARG A 57 2.42 -9.14 2.26
C ARG A 57 2.46 -9.29 0.74
N LEU A 58 1.28 -9.44 0.13
CA LEU A 58 1.12 -9.54 -1.32
C LEU A 58 1.57 -8.29 -2.08
N ALA A 59 1.45 -7.11 -1.47
CA ALA A 59 1.99 -5.88 -2.06
C ALA A 59 3.52 -5.87 -2.00
N ARG A 60 4.12 -6.40 -0.93
CA ARG A 60 5.58 -6.47 -0.82
C ARG A 60 6.20 -7.41 -1.87
N GLU A 61 5.59 -8.58 -2.08
CA GLU A 61 6.02 -9.52 -3.12
C GLU A 61 5.97 -8.95 -4.54
N ARG A 62 5.12 -7.94 -4.79
CA ARG A 62 5.04 -7.24 -6.08
C ARG A 62 6.03 -6.09 -6.21
N ALA A 63 6.66 -5.70 -5.10
CA ALA A 63 7.65 -4.63 -5.05
C ALA A 63 9.08 -5.17 -5.23
N ASP A 64 9.31 -6.45 -4.92
CA ASP A 64 10.56 -7.17 -5.11
C ASP A 64 10.66 -7.77 -6.53
#